data_AF-A0A103XXK1-F1
#
_entry.id   AF-A0A103XXK1-F1
#
_cell.length_a   1.000
_cell.length_b   1.000
_cell.length_c   1.000
_cell.angle_alpha   90.00
_cell.angle_beta   90.00
_cell.angle_gamma   90.00
#
_symmetry.space_group_name_H-M   'P 1'
#
loop_
_entity.id
_entity.type
_entity.pdbx_description
1 polymer ?
#
loop_
_entity_poly.entity_id
_entity_poly.type
_entity_poly.pdbx_seq_one_letter_code
_entity_poly.pdbx_strand_id
1 'polypeptide(L)'
;RAACPQRVLACLLEFGVDFELINVDLDSNEHKQPEFLQKQKALVDQWLEVEAHHFNDMVYTIVLQKLVIPKMGGKPDLALVQNCEKKLEKVFDIYEQQLSKNRYLAGDCFTLADLSHLPGIRYLINEAELGHMVKGKKNVNSWWCDISNRVAWKKVMQLME
;
A
#
# COMPACT_ATOMS: atom_id res chain seq x y z
N ARG A 1 -10.94 -30.20 -9.06
CA ARG A 1 -10.79 -28.89 -9.76
C ARG A 1 -11.39 -27.80 -8.87
N ALA A 2 -10.62 -26.78 -8.51
CA ALA A 2 -11.09 -25.71 -7.62
C ALA A 2 -12.11 -24.79 -8.33
N ALA A 3 -13.07 -24.25 -7.57
CA ALA A 3 -14.10 -23.35 -8.10
C ALA A 3 -13.57 -21.94 -8.43
N CYS A 4 -12.48 -21.50 -7.79
CA CYS A 4 -11.96 -20.15 -7.97
C CYS A 4 -11.36 -19.90 -9.38
N PRO A 5 -10.53 -20.78 -9.97
CA PRO A 5 -10.05 -20.61 -11.34
C PRO A 5 -11.17 -20.62 -12.40
N GLN A 6 -12.28 -21.32 -12.14
CA GLN A 6 -13.42 -21.38 -13.08
C GLN A 6 -14.08 -20.00 -13.28
N ARG A 7 -14.17 -19.19 -12.21
CA ARG A 7 -14.69 -17.81 -12.30
C ARG A 7 -13.78 -16.91 -13.12
N VAL A 8 -12.47 -17.05 -12.97
CA VAL A 8 -11.48 -16.27 -13.73
C VAL A 8 -11.52 -16.68 -15.21
N LEU A 9 -11.57 -17.97 -15.51
CA LEU A 9 -11.68 -18.48 -16.88
C LEU A 9 -12.97 -18.01 -17.58
N ALA A 10 -14.11 -18.03 -16.87
CA ALA A 10 -15.37 -17.53 -17.43
C ALA A 10 -15.26 -16.04 -17.82
N CYS A 11 -14.64 -15.22 -16.97
CA CYS A 11 -14.41 -13.79 -17.25
C CYS A 11 -13.47 -13.57 -18.46
N LEU A 12 -12.33 -14.26 -18.50
CA LEU A 12 -11.37 -14.12 -19.58
C LEU A 12 -11.96 -14.52 -20.95
N LEU A 13 -12.75 -15.59 -20.97
CA LEU A 13 -13.48 -16.03 -22.17
C LEU A 13 -14.58 -15.03 -22.57
N GLU A 14 -15.33 -14.49 -21.61
CA GLU A 14 -16.40 -13.52 -21.86
C GLU A 14 -15.85 -12.23 -22.51
N PHE A 15 -14.69 -11.75 -22.05
CA PHE A 15 -14.07 -10.53 -22.55
C PHE A 15 -13.05 -10.75 -23.68
N GLY A 16 -12.91 -11.98 -24.18
CA GLY A 16 -12.00 -12.29 -25.29
C GLY A 16 -10.53 -12.00 -24.99
N VAL A 17 -10.12 -12.19 -23.74
CA VAL A 17 -8.72 -12.01 -23.33
C VAL A 17 -7.96 -13.31 -23.61
N ASP A 18 -6.88 -13.24 -24.38
CA ASP A 18 -6.00 -14.38 -24.60
C ASP A 18 -5.30 -14.79 -23.31
N PHE A 19 -5.27 -16.09 -23.01
CA PHE A 19 -4.61 -16.62 -21.82
C PHE A 19 -4.02 -18.01 -22.04
N GLU A 20 -3.06 -18.36 -21.18
CA GLU A 20 -2.51 -19.70 -21.06
C GLU A 20 -2.97 -20.33 -19.73
N LEU A 21 -3.51 -21.56 -19.79
CA LEU A 21 -3.89 -22.29 -18.59
C LEU A 21 -2.74 -23.21 -18.14
N ILE A 22 -2.03 -22.81 -17.09
CA ILE A 22 -1.04 -23.64 -16.43
C ILE A 22 -1.78 -24.52 -15.39
N ASN A 23 -1.78 -25.83 -15.61
CA ASN A 23 -2.42 -26.77 -14.69
C ASN A 23 -1.56 -26.94 -13.42
N VAL A 24 -2.23 -26.98 -12.26
CA VAL A 24 -1.59 -27.18 -10.96
C VAL A 24 -2.29 -28.31 -10.24
N ASP A 25 -1.56 -29.38 -9.94
CA ASP A 25 -2.06 -30.55 -9.24
C ASP A 25 -2.19 -30.28 -7.74
N LEU A 26 -3.43 -30.35 -7.25
CA LEU A 26 -3.74 -30.10 -5.85
C LEU A 26 -3.43 -31.31 -4.97
N ASP A 27 -3.55 -32.52 -5.52
CA ASP A 27 -3.36 -33.77 -4.78
C ASP A 27 -1.87 -34.02 -4.52
N SER A 28 -1.00 -33.61 -5.45
CA SER A 28 0.46 -33.62 -5.29
C SER A 28 1.01 -32.45 -4.47
N ASN A 29 0.14 -31.54 -3.98
CA ASN A 29 0.52 -30.28 -3.32
C ASN A 29 1.39 -29.34 -4.20
N GLU A 30 1.26 -29.34 -5.53
CA GLU A 30 1.98 -28.38 -6.39
C GLU A 30 1.65 -26.92 -6.01
N HIS A 31 0.42 -26.66 -5.60
CA HIS A 31 -0.02 -25.37 -5.08
C HIS A 31 0.68 -24.92 -3.77
N LYS A 32 1.50 -25.80 -3.17
CA LYS A 32 2.34 -25.50 -2.01
C LYS A 32 3.83 -25.55 -2.35
N GLN A 33 4.21 -25.75 -3.60
CA GLN A 33 5.61 -25.71 -4.01
C GLN A 33 6.11 -24.26 -4.03
N PRO A 34 7.40 -24.00 -3.73
CA PRO A 34 7.95 -22.66 -3.64
C PRO A 34 7.75 -21.80 -4.90
N GLU A 35 7.73 -22.43 -6.07
CA GLU A 35 7.47 -21.81 -7.37
C GLU A 35 6.04 -21.30 -7.49
N PHE A 36 5.05 -22.03 -6.97
CA PHE A 36 3.65 -21.63 -6.95
C PHE A 36 3.32 -20.69 -5.77
N LEU A 37 3.91 -20.97 -4.61
CA LEU A 37 3.71 -20.18 -3.39
C LEU A 37 4.36 -18.80 -3.43
N GLN A 38 5.17 -18.51 -4.46
CA GLN A 38 6.08 -17.38 -4.57
C GLN A 38 5.79 -16.33 -3.51
N LYS A 39 6.40 -16.49 -2.32
CA LYS A 39 6.00 -15.80 -1.08
C LYS A 39 5.91 -14.30 -1.26
N GLN A 40 6.72 -13.78 -2.18
CA GLN A 40 6.72 -12.39 -2.63
C GLN A 40 5.33 -11.92 -3.08
N LYS A 41 4.59 -12.66 -3.92
CA LYS A 41 3.27 -12.22 -4.39
C LYS A 41 2.25 -12.14 -3.25
N ALA A 42 2.19 -13.17 -2.41
CA ALA A 42 1.31 -13.18 -1.24
C ALA A 42 1.66 -12.06 -0.23
N LEU A 43 2.95 -11.79 -0.02
CA LEU A 43 3.39 -10.69 0.85
C LEU A 43 3.08 -9.32 0.23
N VAL A 44 3.25 -9.16 -1.09
CA VAL A 44 2.85 -7.93 -1.79
C VAL A 44 1.34 -7.69 -1.64
N ASP A 45 0.53 -8.70 -1.91
CA ASP A 45 -0.93 -8.61 -1.77
C ASP A 45 -1.31 -8.30 -0.31
N GLN A 46 -0.68 -8.96 0.66
CA GLN A 46 -0.91 -8.67 2.07
C GLN A 46 -0.60 -7.21 2.43
N TRP A 47 0.55 -6.67 2.00
CA TRP A 47 0.91 -5.29 2.31
C TRP A 47 0.09 -4.26 1.53
N LEU A 48 -0.46 -4.62 0.37
CA LEU A 48 -1.45 -3.82 -0.32
C LEU A 48 -2.77 -3.76 0.45
N GLU A 49 -3.24 -4.88 0.98
CA GLU A 49 -4.44 -4.89 1.82
C GLU A 49 -4.24 -4.10 3.13
N VAL A 50 -3.05 -4.17 3.71
CA VAL A 50 -2.65 -3.33 4.86
C VAL A 50 -2.66 -1.85 4.47
N GLU A 51 -2.14 -1.49 3.29
CA GLU A 51 -2.17 -0.12 2.80
C GLU A 51 -3.61 0.38 2.66
N ALA A 52 -4.46 -0.37 1.95
CA ALA A 52 -5.83 0.03 1.69
C ALA A 52 -6.64 0.24 2.99
N HIS A 53 -6.60 -0.73 3.92
CA HIS A 53 -7.50 -0.76 5.07
C HIS A 53 -6.91 -0.16 6.35
N HIS A 54 -5.59 -0.01 6.43
CA HIS A 54 -4.89 0.47 7.63
C HIS A 54 -3.98 1.67 7.37
N PHE A 55 -3.89 2.17 6.14
CA PHE A 55 -3.16 3.40 5.87
C PHE A 55 -4.03 4.39 5.12
N ASN A 56 -4.47 4.04 3.90
CA ASN A 56 -5.17 4.93 2.99
C ASN A 56 -6.45 5.53 3.60
N ASP A 57 -7.32 4.72 4.20
CA ASP A 57 -8.56 5.20 4.82
C ASP A 57 -8.30 6.28 5.89
N MET A 58 -7.24 6.12 6.68
CA MET A 58 -6.88 7.09 7.72
C MET A 58 -6.26 8.35 7.12
N VAL A 59 -5.37 8.21 6.14
CA VAL A 59 -4.78 9.36 5.44
C VAL A 59 -5.86 10.16 4.73
N TYR A 60 -6.75 9.50 4.00
CA TYR A 60 -7.88 10.11 3.32
C TYR A 60 -8.77 10.86 4.31
N THR A 61 -9.11 10.25 5.44
CA THR A 61 -9.92 10.88 6.48
C THR A 61 -9.25 12.13 7.03
N ILE A 62 -7.96 12.07 7.33
CA ILE A 62 -7.17 13.23 7.83
C ILE A 62 -7.17 14.35 6.78
N VAL A 63 -6.89 14.03 5.51
CA VAL A 63 -6.86 15.00 4.40
C VAL A 63 -8.23 15.63 4.17
N LEU A 64 -9.28 14.83 4.14
CA LEU A 64 -10.66 15.29 3.97
C LEU A 64 -11.04 16.28 5.08
N GLN A 65 -10.79 15.90 6.34
CA GLN A 65 -11.14 16.72 7.50
C GLN A 65 -10.26 17.97 7.60
N LYS A 66 -8.94 17.87 7.45
CA LYS A 66 -8.03 19.02 7.65
C LYS A 66 -8.00 19.98 6.47
N LEU A 67 -8.25 19.52 5.25
CA LEU A 67 -7.99 20.31 4.04
C LEU A 67 -9.23 20.54 3.19
N VAL A 68 -9.99 19.50 2.89
CA VAL A 68 -11.10 19.58 1.93
C VAL A 68 -12.33 20.24 2.56
N ILE A 69 -12.75 19.76 3.73
CA ILE A 69 -13.94 20.30 4.43
C ILE A 69 -13.79 21.80 4.73
N PRO A 70 -12.67 22.29 5.29
CA PRO A 70 -12.48 23.73 5.50
C PRO A 70 -12.51 24.55 4.21
N LYS A 71 -11.92 24.05 3.11
CA LYS A 71 -11.96 24.73 1.80
C LYS A 71 -13.37 24.84 1.23
N MET A 72 -14.25 23.91 1.59
CA MET A 72 -15.68 23.95 1.22
C MET A 72 -16.53 24.79 2.20
N GLY A 73 -15.92 25.46 3.18
CA GLY A 73 -16.61 26.24 4.20
C GLY A 73 -17.24 25.39 5.33
N GLY A 74 -16.96 24.09 5.36
CA GLY A 74 -17.40 23.19 6.42
C GLY A 74 -16.51 23.27 7.66
N LYS A 75 -17.00 22.68 8.77
CA LYS A 75 -16.25 22.58 10.03
C LYS A 75 -15.62 21.18 10.15
N PRO A 76 -14.31 21.08 10.42
CA PRO A 76 -13.63 19.80 10.57
C PRO A 76 -14.00 19.10 11.88
N ASP A 77 -14.06 17.77 11.85
CA ASP A 77 -14.13 16.92 13.04
C ASP A 77 -12.71 16.63 13.56
N LEU A 78 -12.25 17.48 14.48
CA LEU A 78 -10.92 17.37 15.07
C LEU A 78 -10.74 16.13 15.96
N ALA A 79 -11.83 15.61 16.54
CA ALA A 79 -11.76 14.41 17.36
C ALA A 79 -11.51 13.17 16.48
N LEU A 80 -12.17 13.10 15.31
CA LEU A 80 -11.91 12.09 14.30
C LEU A 80 -10.47 12.16 13.79
N VAL A 81 -9.98 13.36 13.48
CA VAL A 81 -8.59 13.57 13.03
C VAL A 81 -7.59 13.05 14.08
N GLN A 82 -7.73 13.45 15.34
CA GLN A 82 -6.83 12.99 16.41
C GLN A 82 -6.87 11.47 16.61
N ASN A 83 -8.04 10.84 16.45
CA ASN A 83 -8.17 9.40 16.52
C ASN A 83 -7.45 8.70 15.35
N CYS A 84 -7.60 9.21 14.13
CA CYS A 84 -6.89 8.71 12.95
C CYS A 84 -5.39 8.88 13.10
N GLU A 85 -4.91 10.06 13.53
CA GLU A 85 -3.49 10.32 13.78
C GLU A 85 -2.88 9.33 14.79
N LYS A 86 -3.57 9.05 15.91
CA LYS A 86 -3.11 8.07 16.92
C LYS A 86 -3.05 6.64 16.37
N LYS A 87 -4.00 6.24 15.53
CA LYS A 87 -3.99 4.91 14.92
C LYS A 87 -2.92 4.79 13.84
N LEU A 88 -2.74 5.83 13.03
CA LEU A 88 -1.73 5.90 11.99
C LEU A 88 -0.31 5.85 12.58
N GLU A 89 -0.08 6.50 13.73
CA GLU A 89 1.19 6.41 14.45
C GLU A 89 1.56 4.94 14.78
N LYS A 90 0.59 4.16 15.28
CA LYS A 90 0.78 2.72 15.56
C LYS A 90 1.04 1.91 14.29
N VAL A 91 0.43 2.29 13.17
CA VAL A 91 0.69 1.63 11.87
C VAL A 91 2.12 1.89 11.44
N PHE A 92 2.60 3.13 11.58
CA PHE A 92 3.99 3.44 11.32
C PHE A 92 4.96 2.74 12.29
N ASP A 93 4.57 2.47 13.54
CA ASP A 93 5.37 1.63 14.45
C ASP A 93 5.52 0.19 13.94
N ILE A 94 4.45 -0.38 13.37
CA ILE A 94 4.49 -1.70 12.72
C ILE A 94 5.40 -1.66 11.49
N TYR A 95 5.33 -0.58 10.70
CA TYR A 95 6.18 -0.42 9.51
C TYR A 95 7.65 -0.28 9.90
N GLU A 96 7.96 0.46 10.97
CA GLU A 96 9.31 0.59 11.48
C GLU A 96 9.91 -0.76 11.87
N GLN A 97 9.11 -1.62 12.52
CA GLN A 97 9.53 -2.98 12.84
C GLN A 97 9.70 -3.84 11.60
N GLN A 98 8.80 -3.75 10.62
CA GLN A 98 8.89 -4.51 9.37
C GLN A 98 10.14 -4.12 8.57
N LEU A 99 10.36 -2.82 8.42
CA LEU A 99 11.47 -2.23 7.68
C LEU A 99 12.81 -2.32 8.43
N SER A 100 12.79 -2.66 9.72
CA SER A 100 14.01 -3.05 10.45
C SER A 100 14.59 -4.38 9.98
N LYS A 101 13.74 -5.25 9.39
CA LYS A 101 14.09 -6.61 8.96
C LYS A 101 14.19 -6.76 7.44
N ASN A 102 13.53 -5.87 6.69
CA ASN A 102 13.42 -5.93 5.25
C ASN A 102 13.68 -4.55 4.66
N ARG A 103 14.23 -4.49 3.45
CA ARG A 103 14.45 -3.19 2.78
C ARG A 103 13.16 -2.49 2.37
N TYR A 104 12.14 -3.26 1.98
CA TYR A 104 10.82 -2.84 1.53
C TYR A 104 9.74 -3.62 2.28
N LEU A 105 8.47 -3.22 2.15
CA LEU A 105 7.39 -3.82 2.94
C LEU A 105 7.26 -5.33 2.68
N ALA A 106 7.31 -5.75 1.42
CA ALA A 106 7.16 -7.15 1.02
C ALA A 106 8.48 -7.94 0.95
N GLY A 107 9.61 -7.37 1.37
CA GLY A 107 10.92 -8.03 1.36
C GLY A 107 12.03 -7.12 0.83
N ASP A 108 12.94 -7.68 0.03
CA ASP A 108 14.16 -6.97 -0.41
C ASP A 108 14.01 -6.20 -1.74
N CYS A 109 12.87 -6.37 -2.42
CA CYS A 109 12.58 -5.73 -3.69
C CYS A 109 11.48 -4.67 -3.55
N PHE A 110 11.59 -3.58 -4.33
CA PHE A 110 10.53 -2.59 -4.46
C PHE A 110 9.34 -3.20 -5.21
N THR A 111 8.13 -3.06 -4.66
CA THR A 111 6.91 -3.67 -5.21
C THR A 111 5.74 -2.69 -5.25
N LEU A 112 4.58 -3.15 -5.73
CA LEU A 112 3.36 -2.36 -5.72
C LEU A 112 2.94 -1.96 -4.30
N ALA A 113 3.24 -2.80 -3.30
CA ALA A 113 2.98 -2.50 -1.90
C ALA A 113 3.72 -1.25 -1.42
N ASP A 114 4.94 -0.99 -1.90
CA ASP A 114 5.67 0.24 -1.57
C ASP A 114 5.17 1.43 -2.38
N LEU A 115 4.86 1.19 -3.66
CA LEU A 115 4.40 2.22 -4.59
C LEU A 115 3.07 2.84 -4.14
N SER A 116 2.12 2.03 -3.66
CA SER A 116 0.78 2.49 -3.26
C SER A 116 0.82 3.53 -2.13
N HIS A 117 1.84 3.49 -1.27
CA HIS A 117 1.99 4.45 -0.17
C HIS A 117 2.47 5.84 -0.60
N LEU A 118 3.04 5.98 -1.81
CA LEU A 118 3.68 7.22 -2.25
C LEU A 118 2.75 8.45 -2.18
N PRO A 119 1.52 8.43 -2.73
CA PRO A 119 0.63 9.58 -2.68
C PRO A 119 0.20 9.93 -1.26
N GLY A 120 -0.16 8.92 -0.46
CA GLY A 120 -0.65 9.13 0.90
C GLY A 120 0.42 9.74 1.81
N ILE A 121 1.66 9.21 1.78
CA ILE A 121 2.76 9.76 2.58
C ILE A 121 3.12 11.18 2.12
N ARG A 122 3.10 11.45 0.80
CA ARG A 122 3.29 12.81 0.27
C ARG A 122 2.25 13.77 0.84
N TYR A 123 0.97 13.38 0.87
CA TYR A 123 -0.09 14.20 1.46
C TYR A 123 0.11 14.46 2.96
N LEU A 124 0.50 13.43 3.70
CA LEU A 124 0.77 13.55 5.13
C LEU A 124 1.89 14.56 5.42
N ILE A 125 2.97 14.50 4.63
CA ILE A 125 4.15 15.35 4.84
C ILE A 125 3.89 16.79 4.41
N ASN A 126 3.33 16.99 3.21
CA ASN A 126 3.31 18.29 2.56
C ASN A 126 2.08 19.12 2.95
N GLU A 127 0.92 18.49 3.11
CA GLU A 127 -0.33 19.23 3.38
C GLU A 127 -0.90 18.98 4.77
N ALA A 128 -0.75 17.78 5.34
CA ALA A 128 -1.34 17.49 6.65
C ALA A 128 -0.44 17.88 7.83
N GLU A 129 0.80 18.32 7.60
CA GLU A 129 1.82 18.66 8.61
C GLU A 129 2.21 17.49 9.54
N LEU A 130 2.03 16.25 9.07
CA LEU A 130 2.28 15.02 9.84
C LEU A 130 3.60 14.35 9.48
N GLY A 131 4.53 15.08 8.86
CA GLY A 131 5.82 14.52 8.44
C GLY A 131 6.70 14.00 9.59
N HIS A 132 6.42 14.40 10.84
CA HIS A 132 7.12 13.87 12.02
C HIS A 132 6.89 12.36 12.23
N MET A 133 5.72 11.83 11.83
CA MET A 133 5.39 10.41 11.98
C MET A 133 6.30 9.51 11.13
N VAL A 134 6.73 10.04 9.98
CA VAL A 134 7.67 9.40 9.04
C VAL A 134 9.10 9.70 9.47
N LYS A 135 9.46 10.99 9.60
CA LYS A 135 10.83 11.44 9.87
C LYS A 135 11.36 11.00 11.24
N GLY A 136 10.48 10.78 12.22
CA GLY A 136 10.83 10.33 13.56
C GLY A 136 11.18 8.84 13.66
N LYS A 137 10.88 8.05 12.63
CA LYS A 137 11.11 6.60 12.60
C LYS A 137 12.21 6.29 11.60
N LYS A 138 13.31 5.68 12.07
CA LYS A 138 14.56 5.59 11.29
C LYS A 138 14.37 4.79 10.00
N ASN A 139 13.79 3.59 10.10
CA ASN A 139 13.66 2.70 8.96
C ASN A 139 12.54 3.17 8.02
N VAL A 140 11.42 3.66 8.55
CA VAL A 140 10.34 4.29 7.76
C VAL A 140 10.85 5.51 7.01
N ASN A 141 11.62 6.40 7.66
CA ASN A 141 12.20 7.56 7.00
C ASN A 141 13.19 7.15 5.89
N SER A 142 14.04 6.16 6.15
CA SER A 142 14.97 5.64 5.14
C SER A 142 14.23 5.05 3.94
N TRP A 143 13.19 4.24 4.19
CA TRP A 143 12.33 3.65 3.16
C TRP A 143 11.62 4.74 2.35
N TRP A 144 11.01 5.72 3.01
CA TRP A 144 10.37 6.86 2.36
C TRP A 144 11.34 7.61 1.45
N CYS A 145 12.54 7.93 1.95
CA CYS A 145 13.58 8.58 1.16
C CYS A 145 13.95 7.75 -0.07
N ASP A 146 14.03 6.42 0.03
CA ASP A 146 14.33 5.56 -1.13
C ASP A 146 13.17 5.59 -2.16
N ILE A 147 11.95 5.28 -1.73
CA ILE A 147 10.81 5.13 -2.66
C ILE A 147 10.39 6.46 -3.30
N SER A 148 10.46 7.57 -2.56
CA SER A 148 10.13 8.90 -3.08
C SER A 148 11.22 9.49 -3.97
N ASN A 149 12.45 8.95 -3.91
CA ASN A 149 13.51 9.40 -4.80
C ASN A 149 13.51 8.73 -6.19
N ARG A 150 12.62 7.76 -6.42
CA ARG A 150 12.53 7.03 -7.69
C ARG A 150 12.15 7.96 -8.84
N VAL A 151 12.79 7.77 -10.00
CA VAL A 151 12.60 8.59 -11.21
C VAL A 151 11.13 8.70 -11.60
N ALA A 152 10.38 7.60 -11.55
CA ALA A 152 8.96 7.59 -11.88
C ALA A 152 8.14 8.50 -10.95
N TRP A 153 8.37 8.44 -9.63
CA TRP A 153 7.66 9.28 -8.67
C TRP A 153 8.01 10.76 -8.84
N LYS A 154 9.28 11.09 -9.04
CA LYS A 154 9.71 12.46 -9.34
C LYS A 154 9.03 13.02 -10.59
N LYS A 155 8.90 12.19 -11.64
CA LYS A 155 8.17 12.59 -12.85
C LYS A 155 6.68 12.83 -12.58
N VAL A 156 6.04 12.02 -11.74
CA VAL A 156 4.65 12.27 -11.31
C VAL A 156 4.54 13.60 -10.58
N MET A 157 5.46 13.91 -9.65
CA MET A 157 5.45 15.21 -8.95
C MET A 157 5.63 16.39 -9.90
N GLN A 158 6.51 16.29 -10.89
CA GLN A 158 6.68 17.33 -11.93
C GLN A 158 5.44 17.54 -12.80
N LEU A 159 4.61 16.51 -13.00
CA LEU A 159 3.37 16.61 -13.77
C LEU A 159 2.20 17.17 -12.93
N MET A 160 2.36 17.23 -11.61
CA MET A 160 1.35 17.70 -10.65
C MET A 160 1.64 19.11 -10.11
N GLU A 161 2.82 19.66 -10.41
CA GLU A 161 3.15 21.09 -10.27
C GLU A 161 2.47 21.91 -11.39
#